data_AF-A0A350UHC8-F1
#
_entry.id   AF-A0A350UHC8-F1
#
_cell.length_a   1.000
_cell.length_b   1.000
_cell.length_c   1.000
_cell.angle_alpha   90.00
_cell.angle_beta   90.00
_cell.angle_gamma   90.00
#
_symmetry.space_group_name_H-M   'P 1'
#
loop_
_entity.id
_entity.type
_entity.pdbx_description
1 polymer ?
#
loop_
_entity_poly.entity_id
_entity_poly.type
_entity_poly.pdbx_seq_one_letter_code
_entity_poly.pdbx_strand_id
1 'polypeptide(L)'
;MASTGFSRRHFFMGSLLAGAVPLGGFGSAVSLKALGYKSPNEKLNLAAIGAGGQPAADLRLAQAGIENVVALADVDWVRGKESFERFPKAAKFKDFRQMLDRQGREIDAVVIGTPDHTHVHAALACMQMGKHVYLEKPLTRTAGEARVLTQAAAKYNVATQMGNQGYSHDATRVACEILWSGEIGDVREVHAWSGRPGWPQGMAKTPAATPVPETLDWDLWLGGAAMRPFTAGDADYDQFVMDRVMRGRAAG
;
A
#
# COMPACT_ATOMS: atom_id res chain seq x y z
N MET A 1 -7.24 0.92 -34.72
CA MET A 1 -7.21 -0.53 -34.43
C MET A 1 -7.85 -0.72 -33.06
N ALA A 2 -9.05 -1.28 -33.04
CA ALA A 2 -9.93 -1.26 -31.88
C ALA A 2 -9.58 -2.37 -30.87
N SER A 3 -9.74 -1.98 -29.60
CA SER A 3 -9.60 -2.72 -28.36
C SER A 3 -10.22 -4.12 -28.33
N THR A 4 -9.42 -5.14 -27.99
CA THR A 4 -9.92 -6.43 -27.52
C THR A 4 -10.28 -6.33 -26.04
N GLY A 5 -11.40 -5.66 -25.75
CA GLY A 5 -12.04 -5.71 -24.44
C GLY A 5 -12.77 -7.03 -24.25
N PHE A 6 -12.67 -7.61 -23.05
CA PHE A 6 -13.42 -8.80 -22.65
C PHE A 6 -14.92 -8.58 -22.87
N SER A 7 -15.49 -9.20 -23.90
CA SER A 7 -16.93 -9.17 -24.18
C SER A 7 -17.66 -10.24 -23.38
N ARG A 8 -18.89 -9.92 -22.95
CA ARG A 8 -19.88 -10.78 -22.25
C ARG A 8 -20.06 -12.17 -22.88
N ARG A 9 -19.62 -12.41 -24.12
CA ARG A 9 -19.57 -13.73 -24.77
C ARG A 9 -18.62 -14.74 -24.11
N HIS A 10 -17.56 -14.30 -23.43
CA HIS A 10 -16.64 -15.22 -22.74
C HIS A 10 -17.24 -15.81 -21.44
N PHE A 11 -18.25 -15.18 -20.86
CA PHE A 11 -18.97 -15.70 -19.69
C PHE A 11 -19.77 -16.97 -20.03
N PHE A 12 -20.29 -17.06 -21.26
CA PHE A 12 -21.01 -18.26 -21.72
C PHE A 12 -20.09 -19.43 -22.10
N MET A 13 -18.78 -19.21 -22.32
CA MET A 13 -17.84 -20.31 -22.52
C MET A 13 -17.53 -21.06 -21.22
N GLY A 14 -17.61 -20.40 -20.06
CA GLY A 14 -17.46 -21.08 -18.76
C GLY A 14 -18.60 -22.05 -18.46
N SER A 15 -19.80 -21.78 -18.96
CA SER A 15 -20.98 -22.66 -18.80
C SER A 15 -20.93 -23.90 -19.68
N LEU A 16 -20.22 -23.86 -20.82
CA LEU A 16 -20.09 -24.99 -21.73
C LEU A 16 -19.11 -26.07 -21.22
N LEU A 17 -18.13 -25.71 -20.40
CA LEU A 17 -17.20 -26.68 -19.80
C LEU A 17 -17.78 -27.38 -18.55
N ALA A 18 -18.83 -26.84 -17.95
CA ALA A 18 -19.55 -27.48 -16.84
C ALA A 18 -20.44 -28.66 -17.30
N GLY A 19 -20.69 -28.79 -18.60
CA GLY A 19 -21.55 -29.85 -19.18
C GLY A 19 -20.82 -30.95 -19.95
N ALA A 20 -19.51 -30.86 -20.14
CA ALA A 20 -18.73 -31.90 -20.80
C ALA A 20 -18.33 -32.97 -19.79
N VAL A 21 -19.08 -34.07 -19.73
CA VAL A 21 -18.67 -35.30 -19.04
C VAL A 21 -17.39 -35.81 -19.72
N PRO A 22 -16.22 -35.84 -19.04
CA PRO A 22 -15.04 -36.48 -19.61
C PRO A 22 -15.34 -37.96 -19.78
N LEU A 23 -14.87 -38.56 -20.87
CA LEU A 23 -14.99 -40.01 -21.16
C LEU A 23 -14.34 -40.92 -20.08
N GLY A 24 -13.81 -40.37 -18.98
CA GLY A 24 -13.08 -41.07 -17.92
C GLY A 24 -13.75 -41.10 -16.54
N GLY A 25 -15.05 -40.82 -16.42
CA GLY A 25 -15.80 -40.97 -15.16
C GLY A 25 -15.76 -39.77 -14.21
N PHE A 26 -16.68 -39.77 -13.25
CA PHE A 26 -16.85 -38.73 -12.23
C PHE A 26 -15.64 -38.68 -11.28
N GLY A 27 -14.62 -37.87 -11.62
CA GLY A 27 -13.49 -37.65 -10.71
C GLY A 27 -12.28 -36.89 -11.25
N SER A 28 -12.20 -36.59 -12.55
CA SER A 28 -10.97 -36.06 -13.17
C SER A 28 -11.05 -34.62 -13.71
N ALA A 29 -12.14 -33.89 -13.44
CA ALA A 29 -12.13 -32.45 -13.69
C ALA A 29 -11.15 -31.79 -12.72
N VAL A 30 -10.03 -31.29 -13.24
CA VAL A 30 -9.11 -30.45 -12.46
C VAL A 30 -9.96 -29.30 -11.90
N SER A 31 -10.14 -29.29 -10.58
CA SER A 31 -10.96 -28.27 -9.91
C SER A 31 -10.51 -26.89 -10.40
N LEU A 32 -11.46 -25.99 -10.69
CA LEU A 32 -11.17 -24.60 -11.04
C LEU A 32 -10.20 -23.98 -10.01
N LYS A 33 -10.31 -24.38 -8.74
CA LYS A 33 -9.38 -24.00 -7.67
C LYS A 33 -7.96 -24.55 -7.87
N ALA A 34 -7.82 -25.78 -8.35
CA ALA A 34 -6.53 -26.39 -8.70
C ALA A 34 -5.91 -25.75 -9.97
N LEU A 35 -6.73 -25.12 -10.82
CA LEU A 35 -6.30 -24.28 -11.94
C LEU A 35 -6.06 -22.80 -11.54
N GLY A 36 -6.13 -22.48 -10.24
CA GLY A 36 -5.87 -21.13 -9.71
C GLY A 36 -7.05 -20.16 -9.78
N TYR A 37 -8.24 -20.64 -10.13
CA TYR A 37 -9.46 -19.83 -10.16
C TYR A 37 -9.92 -19.52 -8.74
N LYS A 38 -9.92 -18.24 -8.37
CA LYS A 38 -10.54 -17.76 -7.14
C LYS A 38 -12.00 -17.41 -7.37
N SER A 39 -12.89 -17.88 -6.51
CA SER A 39 -14.29 -17.48 -6.56
C SER A 39 -14.38 -15.96 -6.32
N PRO A 40 -15.29 -15.23 -6.99
CA PRO A 40 -15.57 -13.83 -6.66
C PRO A 40 -15.98 -13.61 -5.18
N ASN A 41 -16.36 -14.67 -4.46
CA ASN A 41 -16.68 -14.65 -3.03
C ASN A 41 -15.49 -15.05 -2.13
N GLU A 42 -14.34 -15.43 -2.68
CA GLU A 42 -13.15 -15.73 -1.88
C GLU A 42 -12.50 -14.43 -1.39
N LYS A 43 -12.22 -14.39 -0.08
CA LYS A 43 -11.53 -13.30 0.60
C LYS A 43 -10.09 -13.18 0.08
N LEU A 44 -9.64 -11.96 -0.14
CA LEU A 44 -8.26 -11.63 -0.42
C LEU A 44 -7.39 -11.88 0.81
N ASN A 45 -6.19 -12.39 0.56
CA ASN A 45 -5.12 -12.48 1.55
C ASN A 45 -4.23 -11.25 1.46
N LEU A 46 -4.38 -10.35 2.42
CA LEU A 46 -3.63 -9.11 2.51
C LEU A 46 -2.34 -9.29 3.30
N ALA A 47 -1.34 -8.50 2.92
CA ALA A 47 -0.13 -8.29 3.71
C ALA A 47 0.18 -6.80 3.87
N ALA A 48 1.07 -6.45 4.79
CA ALA A 48 1.62 -5.10 4.88
C ALA A 48 3.13 -5.04 5.02
N ILE A 49 3.71 -3.97 4.47
CA ILE A 49 5.12 -3.60 4.57
C ILE A 49 5.19 -2.20 5.20
N GLY A 50 5.89 -2.10 6.33
CA GLY A 50 5.76 -0.94 7.23
C GLY A 50 4.45 -1.01 8.01
N ALA A 51 4.19 -2.14 8.68
CA ALA A 51 2.89 -2.49 9.26
C ALA A 51 2.41 -1.63 10.44
N GLY A 52 3.16 -0.61 10.89
CA GLY A 52 2.70 0.40 11.85
C GLY A 52 1.92 1.57 11.24
N GLY A 53 1.46 2.51 12.08
CA GLY A 53 0.96 3.82 11.66
C GLY A 53 -0.18 3.79 10.62
N GLN A 54 0.01 4.48 9.48
CA GLN A 54 -1.03 4.60 8.46
C GLN A 54 -1.39 3.24 7.81
N PRO A 55 -0.43 2.38 7.41
CA PRO A 55 -0.73 1.01 6.98
C PRO A 55 -1.54 0.17 7.96
N ALA A 56 -1.37 0.35 9.28
CA ALA A 56 -2.20 -0.33 10.27
C ALA A 56 -3.68 0.10 10.17
N ALA A 57 -3.92 1.40 9.98
CA ALA A 57 -5.25 1.95 9.75
C ALA A 57 -5.85 1.51 8.40
N ASP A 58 -5.04 1.48 7.33
CA ASP A 58 -5.50 1.03 6.01
C ASP A 58 -5.83 -0.46 6.02
N LEU A 59 -4.97 -1.30 6.62
CA LEU A 59 -5.26 -2.72 6.83
C LEU A 59 -6.51 -2.92 7.66
N ARG A 60 -6.77 -2.07 8.66
CA ARG A 60 -8.00 -2.14 9.44
C ARG A 60 -9.24 -1.97 8.59
N LEU A 61 -9.23 -0.97 7.71
CA LEU A 61 -10.34 -0.66 6.83
C LEU A 61 -10.49 -1.71 5.73
N ALA A 62 -9.38 -2.17 5.15
CA ALA A 62 -9.38 -3.22 4.14
C ALA A 62 -9.86 -4.56 4.73
N GLN A 63 -9.42 -4.89 5.95
CA GLN A 63 -9.82 -6.11 6.61
C GLN A 63 -11.32 -6.08 6.95
N ALA A 64 -11.82 -5.06 7.67
CA ALA A 64 -13.24 -4.84 8.04
C ALA A 64 -14.14 -6.09 8.25
N GLY A 65 -13.58 -7.21 8.75
CA GLY A 65 -14.27 -8.51 8.83
C GLY A 65 -14.42 -9.28 7.50
N ILE A 66 -14.09 -8.66 6.38
CA ILE A 66 -14.20 -9.19 5.02
C ILE A 66 -12.90 -9.88 4.65
N GLU A 67 -11.75 -9.22 4.59
CA GLU A 67 -10.52 -9.81 4.06
C GLU A 67 -9.67 -10.52 5.11
N ASN A 68 -8.69 -11.32 4.67
CA ASN A 68 -7.72 -11.96 5.54
C ASN A 68 -6.44 -11.12 5.61
N VAL A 69 -5.75 -11.15 6.76
CA VAL A 69 -4.39 -10.61 6.90
C VAL A 69 -3.47 -11.77 7.23
N VAL A 70 -2.56 -12.09 6.31
CA VAL A 70 -1.74 -13.31 6.38
C VAL A 70 -0.27 -13.04 6.69
N ALA A 71 0.23 -11.83 6.40
CA ALA A 71 1.63 -11.49 6.62
C ALA A 71 1.84 -10.01 6.94
N LEU A 72 2.80 -9.71 7.82
CA LEU A 72 3.14 -8.36 8.23
C LEU A 72 4.67 -8.23 8.32
N ALA A 73 5.21 -7.16 7.73
CA ALA A 73 6.61 -6.80 7.86
C ALA A 73 6.75 -5.38 8.43
N ASP A 74 7.56 -5.23 9.46
CA ASP A 74 8.01 -3.93 9.97
C ASP A 74 9.45 -4.05 10.46
N VAL A 75 10.27 -3.05 10.14
CA VAL A 75 11.68 -3.03 10.53
C VAL A 75 11.84 -2.66 12.00
N ASP A 76 10.80 -2.07 12.62
CA ASP A 76 10.73 -1.75 14.04
C ASP A 76 9.55 -2.45 14.72
N TRP A 77 9.85 -3.36 15.65
CA TRP A 77 8.84 -4.16 16.33
C TRP A 77 7.88 -3.32 17.17
N VAL A 78 8.36 -2.18 17.67
CA VAL A 78 7.52 -1.26 18.45
C VAL A 78 6.51 -0.58 17.54
N ARG A 79 6.92 -0.18 16.32
CA ARG A 79 6.03 0.47 15.36
C ARG A 79 5.01 -0.50 14.78
N GLY A 80 5.43 -1.72 14.45
CA GLY A 80 4.55 -2.76 13.92
C GLY A 80 3.60 -3.39 14.95
N LYS A 81 3.80 -3.10 16.25
CA LYS A 81 3.11 -3.76 17.37
C LYS A 81 1.60 -3.77 17.24
N GLU A 82 0.98 -2.64 16.89
CA GLU A 82 -0.48 -2.52 16.76
C GLU A 82 -1.04 -3.59 15.79
N SER A 83 -0.45 -3.70 14.60
CA SER A 83 -0.87 -4.68 13.60
C SER A 83 -0.55 -6.10 14.05
N PHE A 84 0.58 -6.33 14.72
CA PHE A 84 0.97 -7.66 15.22
C PHE A 84 0.02 -8.20 16.29
N GLU A 85 -0.49 -7.33 17.16
CA GLU A 85 -1.46 -7.66 18.20
C GLU A 85 -2.87 -7.83 17.61
N ARG A 86 -3.22 -6.98 16.64
CA ARG A 86 -4.53 -7.03 15.98
C ARG A 86 -4.70 -8.24 15.07
N PHE A 87 -3.63 -8.68 14.42
CA PHE A 87 -3.62 -9.82 13.52
C PHE A 87 -2.64 -10.89 14.03
N PRO A 88 -2.94 -11.55 15.16
CA PRO A 88 -1.99 -12.44 15.83
C PRO A 88 -1.65 -13.69 15.01
N LYS A 89 -2.52 -14.06 14.05
CA LYS A 89 -2.34 -15.20 13.14
C LYS A 89 -1.48 -14.88 11.91
N ALA A 90 -1.26 -13.60 11.61
CA ALA A 90 -0.41 -13.22 10.48
C ALA A 90 1.06 -13.56 10.79
N ALA A 91 1.77 -14.08 9.80
CA ALA A 91 3.21 -14.27 9.90
C ALA A 91 3.92 -12.92 9.99
N LYS A 92 4.94 -12.80 10.85
CA LYS A 92 5.61 -11.52 11.17
C LYS A 92 7.07 -11.57 10.76
N PHE A 93 7.54 -10.52 10.11
CA PHE A 93 8.89 -10.44 9.55
C PHE A 93 9.55 -9.09 9.81
N LYS A 94 10.89 -9.08 9.89
CA LYS A 94 11.69 -7.82 9.96
C LYS A 94 11.81 -7.21 8.58
N ASP A 95 12.06 -8.09 7.62
CA ASP A 95 12.37 -7.77 6.25
C ASP A 95 11.23 -8.25 5.36
N PHE A 96 10.67 -7.33 4.57
CA PHE A 96 9.62 -7.67 3.63
C PHE A 96 10.07 -8.64 2.54
N ARG A 97 11.36 -8.68 2.21
CA ARG A 97 11.90 -9.63 1.22
C ARG A 97 11.74 -11.06 1.74
N GLN A 98 12.05 -11.29 3.00
CA GLN A 98 11.82 -12.58 3.65
C GLN A 98 10.33 -12.92 3.76
N MET A 99 9.48 -11.92 4.01
CA MET A 99 8.02 -12.10 3.99
C MET A 99 7.55 -12.56 2.60
N LEU A 100 8.02 -11.91 1.54
CA LEU A 100 7.68 -12.26 0.16
C LEU A 100 8.22 -13.65 -0.22
N ASP A 101 9.45 -13.99 0.18
CA ASP A 101 10.04 -15.30 -0.11
C ASP A 101 9.27 -16.44 0.56
N ARG A 102 8.88 -16.26 1.83
CA ARG A 102 8.26 -17.32 2.64
C ARG A 102 6.74 -17.38 2.49
N GLN A 103 6.09 -16.23 2.38
CA GLN A 103 4.62 -16.11 2.38
C GLN A 103 4.04 -15.61 1.05
N GLY A 104 4.88 -15.22 0.09
CA GLY A 104 4.45 -14.56 -1.15
C GLY A 104 3.43 -15.37 -1.95
N ARG A 105 3.43 -16.71 -1.87
CA ARG A 105 2.43 -17.54 -2.58
C ARG A 105 1.01 -17.35 -2.05
N GLU A 106 0.86 -16.97 -0.78
CA GLU A 106 -0.43 -16.81 -0.13
C GLU A 106 -0.96 -15.38 -0.19
N ILE A 107 -0.11 -14.40 -0.51
CA ILE A 107 -0.45 -12.98 -0.56
C ILE A 107 -1.08 -12.64 -1.91
N ASP A 108 -2.20 -11.91 -1.88
CA ASP A 108 -2.88 -11.37 -3.05
C ASP A 108 -2.55 -9.89 -3.27
N ALA A 109 -2.64 -9.10 -2.20
CA ALA A 109 -2.41 -7.68 -2.22
C ALA A 109 -1.57 -7.22 -1.03
N VAL A 110 -0.79 -6.16 -1.22
CA VAL A 110 0.11 -5.60 -0.21
C VAL A 110 -0.20 -4.13 0.01
N VAL A 111 -0.40 -3.77 1.27
CA VAL A 111 -0.43 -2.39 1.75
C VAL A 111 0.99 -1.95 2.12
N ILE A 112 1.50 -0.91 1.50
CA ILE A 112 2.87 -0.44 1.69
C ILE A 112 2.82 0.98 2.22
N GLY A 113 3.44 1.23 3.38
CA GLY A 113 3.62 2.59 3.92
C GLY A 113 4.87 2.68 4.78
N THR A 114 5.98 2.22 4.20
CA THR A 114 7.32 2.50 4.70
C THR A 114 7.69 3.97 4.46
N PRO A 115 8.87 4.45 4.88
CA PRO A 115 9.32 5.77 4.45
C PRO A 115 9.50 5.87 2.93
N ASP A 116 9.26 7.05 2.37
CA ASP A 116 9.22 7.33 0.93
C ASP A 116 10.42 6.80 0.13
N HIS A 117 11.62 6.73 0.74
CA HIS A 117 12.84 6.23 0.09
C HIS A 117 12.89 4.72 -0.13
N THR A 118 11.94 3.97 0.42
CA THR A 118 11.83 2.52 0.22
C THR A 118 10.59 2.10 -0.57
N HIS A 119 9.63 3.02 -0.76
CA HIS A 119 8.35 2.77 -1.44
C HIS A 119 8.52 2.02 -2.76
N VAL A 120 9.35 2.55 -3.66
CA VAL A 120 9.52 2.02 -5.02
C VAL A 120 10.11 0.63 -5.01
N HIS A 121 11.06 0.37 -4.13
CA HIS A 121 11.71 -0.94 -4.02
C HIS A 121 10.73 -2.01 -3.54
N ALA A 122 9.97 -1.70 -2.48
CA ALA A 122 8.96 -2.60 -1.95
C ALA A 122 7.84 -2.85 -2.97
N ALA A 123 7.29 -1.78 -3.56
CA ALA A 123 6.22 -1.85 -4.53
C ALA A 123 6.64 -2.64 -5.78
N LEU A 124 7.82 -2.36 -6.34
CA LEU A 124 8.31 -3.08 -7.52
C LEU A 124 8.52 -4.57 -7.23
N ALA A 125 9.08 -4.93 -6.07
CA ALA A 125 9.24 -6.32 -5.66
C ALA A 125 7.88 -7.05 -5.56
N CYS A 126 6.87 -6.41 -4.97
CA CYS A 126 5.51 -6.95 -4.91
C CYS A 126 4.90 -7.13 -6.32
N MET A 127 4.99 -6.12 -7.19
CA MET A 127 4.45 -6.19 -8.55
C MET A 127 5.14 -7.27 -9.39
N GLN A 128 6.46 -7.42 -9.26
CA GLN A 128 7.24 -8.47 -9.94
C GLN A 128 6.76 -9.89 -9.59
N MET A 129 6.20 -10.06 -8.38
CA MET A 129 5.60 -11.31 -7.90
C MET A 129 4.10 -11.41 -8.18
N GLY A 130 3.56 -10.52 -9.03
CA GLY A 130 2.15 -10.49 -9.41
C GLY A 130 1.21 -10.03 -8.30
N LYS A 131 1.71 -9.29 -7.29
CA LYS A 131 0.88 -8.82 -6.17
C LYS A 131 0.25 -7.48 -6.48
N HIS A 132 -1.02 -7.33 -6.11
CA HIS A 132 -1.67 -6.02 -6.15
C HIS A 132 -1.07 -5.11 -5.07
N VAL A 133 -0.97 -3.82 -5.37
CA VAL A 133 -0.26 -2.88 -4.49
C VAL A 133 -1.14 -1.69 -4.15
N TYR A 134 -1.39 -1.52 -2.86
CA TYR A 134 -1.81 -0.24 -2.29
C TYR A 134 -0.57 0.43 -1.70
N LEU A 135 -0.17 1.59 -2.22
CA LEU A 135 1.04 2.29 -1.81
C LEU A 135 0.69 3.68 -1.25
N GLU A 136 1.05 3.93 0.00
CA GLU A 136 0.78 5.18 0.69
C GLU A 136 1.41 6.40 0.01
N LYS A 137 0.83 7.58 0.28
CA LYS A 137 1.34 8.85 -0.22
C LYS A 137 2.49 9.39 0.67
N PRO A 138 3.50 10.05 0.06
CA PRO A 138 3.67 10.26 -1.37
C PRO A 138 4.09 8.97 -2.09
N LEU A 139 3.58 8.77 -3.31
CA LEU A 139 3.80 7.52 -4.05
C LEU A 139 5.30 7.20 -4.23
N THR A 140 6.08 8.21 -4.58
CA THR A 140 7.51 8.10 -4.91
C THR A 140 8.24 9.41 -4.60
N ARG A 141 9.58 9.38 -4.57
CA ARG A 141 10.41 10.58 -4.37
C ARG A 141 10.62 11.37 -5.66
N THR A 142 10.56 10.69 -6.80
CA THR A 142 10.79 11.32 -8.11
C THR A 142 9.73 10.91 -9.14
N ALA A 143 9.47 11.78 -10.11
CA ALA A 143 8.59 11.43 -11.22
C ALA A 143 9.12 10.25 -12.07
N GLY A 144 10.43 10.02 -12.09
CA GLY A 144 11.04 8.87 -12.77
C GLY A 144 10.65 7.54 -12.13
N GLU A 145 10.69 7.48 -10.80
CA GLU A 145 10.22 6.33 -10.03
C GLU A 145 8.74 6.04 -10.27
N ALA A 146 7.89 7.07 -10.33
CA ALA A 146 6.47 6.90 -10.64
C ALA A 146 6.27 6.23 -12.02
N ARG A 147 7.02 6.66 -13.04
CA ARG A 147 6.97 6.04 -14.38
C ARG A 147 7.40 4.57 -14.36
N VAL A 148 8.41 4.22 -13.56
CA VAL A 148 8.85 2.83 -13.38
C VAL A 148 7.72 1.98 -12.78
N LEU A 149 7.05 2.48 -11.74
CA LEU A 149 5.92 1.76 -11.15
C LEU A 149 4.73 1.64 -12.10
N THR A 150 4.43 2.66 -12.91
CA THR A 150 3.40 2.58 -13.96
C THR A 150 3.71 1.49 -14.98
N GLN A 151 4.96 1.42 -15.45
CA GLN A 151 5.39 0.39 -16.40
C GLN A 151 5.35 -1.00 -15.76
N ALA A 152 5.75 -1.13 -14.50
CA ALA A 152 5.68 -2.39 -13.76
C ALA A 152 4.23 -2.86 -13.60
N ALA A 153 3.31 -1.97 -13.18
CA ALA A 153 1.90 -2.30 -13.04
C ALA A 153 1.30 -2.84 -14.34
N ALA A 154 1.59 -2.17 -15.47
CA ALA A 154 1.16 -2.61 -16.79
C ALA A 154 1.82 -3.95 -17.21
N LYS A 155 3.13 -4.10 -17.00
CA LYS A 155 3.89 -5.29 -17.37
C LYS A 155 3.43 -6.55 -16.61
N TYR A 156 3.20 -6.41 -15.31
CA TYR A 156 2.82 -7.52 -14.43
C TYR A 156 1.30 -7.68 -14.29
N ASN A 157 0.52 -6.82 -14.95
CA ASN A 157 -0.94 -6.83 -14.95
C ASN A 157 -1.55 -6.88 -13.54
N VAL A 158 -1.09 -5.97 -12.69
CA VAL A 158 -1.54 -5.88 -11.29
C VAL A 158 -2.35 -4.61 -11.06
N ALA A 159 -3.42 -4.72 -10.26
CA ALA A 159 -4.13 -3.57 -9.74
C ALA A 159 -3.24 -2.77 -8.79
N THR A 160 -3.30 -1.44 -8.91
CA THR A 160 -2.56 -0.53 -8.04
C THR A 160 -3.45 0.60 -7.56
N GLN A 161 -3.21 1.07 -6.35
CA GLN A 161 -3.88 2.23 -5.77
C GLN A 161 -2.91 3.03 -4.91
N MET A 162 -2.91 4.36 -5.07
CA MET A 162 -2.20 5.24 -4.16
C MET A 162 -3.09 5.54 -2.94
N GLY A 163 -2.50 5.51 -1.75
CA GLY A 163 -3.16 5.85 -0.50
C GLY A 163 -3.41 7.34 -0.36
N ASN A 164 -4.41 7.83 -1.08
CA ASN A 164 -4.80 9.24 -1.12
C ASN A 164 -6.23 9.41 -0.58
N GLN A 165 -6.43 8.99 0.68
CA GLN A 165 -7.74 8.80 1.30
C GLN A 165 -8.63 10.05 1.23
N GLY A 166 -8.04 11.26 1.31
CA GLY A 166 -8.75 12.54 1.17
C GLY A 166 -9.56 12.67 -0.12
N TYR A 167 -9.13 12.02 -1.20
CA TYR A 167 -9.80 12.06 -2.50
C TYR A 167 -10.77 10.90 -2.73
N SER A 168 -10.84 9.97 -1.78
CA SER A 168 -11.75 8.81 -1.81
C SER A 168 -13.06 9.07 -1.06
N HIS A 169 -13.22 10.25 -0.43
CA HIS A 169 -14.43 10.64 0.29
C HIS A 169 -15.50 11.25 -0.63
N ASP A 170 -16.76 11.10 -0.23
CA ASP A 170 -17.91 11.54 -1.04
C ASP A 170 -17.93 13.05 -1.30
N ALA A 171 -17.40 13.87 -0.40
CA ALA A 171 -17.29 15.32 -0.62
C ALA A 171 -16.46 15.64 -1.88
N THR A 172 -15.34 14.94 -2.08
CA THR A 172 -14.51 15.10 -3.28
C THR A 172 -15.21 14.58 -4.52
N ARG A 173 -15.94 13.46 -4.40
CA ARG A 173 -16.74 12.91 -5.51
C ARG A 173 -17.83 13.89 -5.94
N VAL A 174 -18.60 14.42 -5.00
CA VAL A 174 -19.64 15.42 -5.26
C VAL A 174 -19.05 16.68 -5.91
N ALA A 175 -17.90 17.16 -5.42
CA ALA A 175 -17.22 18.28 -6.05
C ALA A 175 -16.83 18.00 -7.51
N CYS A 176 -16.33 16.79 -7.81
CA CYS A 176 -16.06 16.36 -9.18
C CYS A 176 -17.34 16.30 -10.03
N GLU A 177 -18.44 15.76 -9.51
CA GLU A 177 -19.71 15.68 -10.24
C GLU A 177 -20.28 17.06 -10.58
N ILE A 178 -20.21 18.02 -9.65
CA ILE A 178 -20.60 19.43 -9.90
C ILE A 178 -19.75 20.05 -11.02
N LEU A 179 -18.45 19.74 -11.04
CA LEU A 179 -17.54 20.25 -12.05
C LEU A 179 -17.78 19.59 -13.41
N TRP A 180 -18.00 18.27 -13.45
CA TRP A 180 -18.22 17.51 -14.69
C TRP A 180 -19.60 17.71 -15.29
N SER A 181 -20.63 18.01 -14.49
CA SER A 181 -21.97 18.33 -14.99
C SER A 181 -22.02 19.68 -15.72
N GLY A 182 -21.01 20.54 -15.51
CA GLY A 182 -20.97 21.90 -16.05
C GLY A 182 -21.88 22.89 -15.31
N GLU A 183 -22.41 22.53 -14.15
CA GLU A 183 -23.37 23.34 -13.39
C GLU A 183 -22.83 24.72 -12.98
N ILE A 184 -21.52 24.83 -12.78
CA ILE A 184 -20.84 26.08 -12.42
C ILE A 184 -20.21 26.82 -13.62
N GLY A 185 -20.41 26.31 -14.84
CA GLY A 185 -19.75 26.80 -16.05
C GLY A 185 -18.23 26.57 -16.07
N ASP A 186 -17.51 27.33 -16.89
CA ASP A 186 -16.05 27.22 -17.01
C ASP A 186 -15.36 27.73 -15.73
N VAL A 187 -14.57 26.86 -15.10
CA VAL A 187 -13.75 27.22 -13.93
C VAL A 187 -12.64 28.19 -14.36
N ARG A 188 -12.64 29.39 -13.76
CA ARG A 188 -11.63 30.43 -14.03
C ARG A 188 -10.56 30.54 -12.95
N GLU A 189 -10.87 30.11 -11.73
CA GLU A 189 -10.02 30.31 -10.57
C GLU A 189 -10.25 29.21 -9.52
N VAL A 190 -9.18 28.78 -8.85
CA VAL A 190 -9.22 27.80 -7.75
C VAL A 190 -8.43 28.35 -6.58
N HIS A 191 -9.08 28.47 -5.43
CA HIS A 191 -8.43 28.88 -4.18
C HIS A 191 -8.20 27.63 -3.32
N ALA A 192 -6.94 27.33 -3.04
CA ALA A 192 -6.57 26.19 -2.20
C ALA A 192 -5.54 26.62 -1.15
N TRP A 193 -5.79 26.29 0.11
CA TRP A 193 -4.88 26.54 1.22
C TRP A 193 -4.85 25.33 2.15
N SER A 194 -3.74 25.18 2.87
CA SER A 194 -3.64 24.25 3.99
C SER A 194 -3.18 25.02 5.21
N GLY A 195 -3.78 24.79 6.37
CA GLY A 195 -3.35 25.40 7.63
C GLY A 195 -1.99 24.89 8.16
N ARG A 196 -1.28 24.06 7.39
CA ARG A 196 0.02 23.51 7.80
C ARG A 196 1.11 24.55 7.56
N PRO A 197 2.04 24.76 8.51
CA PRO A 197 3.12 25.72 8.33
C PRO A 197 3.97 25.36 7.11
N GLY A 198 4.08 26.31 6.19
CA GLY A 198 5.01 26.26 5.07
C GLY A 198 6.42 26.56 5.56
N TRP A 199 7.14 25.51 5.97
CA TRP A 199 8.58 25.51 6.23
C TRP A 199 9.07 26.15 7.55
N PRO A 200 10.21 25.66 8.09
CA PRO A 200 10.97 24.47 7.66
C PRO A 200 10.27 23.16 8.06
N GLN A 201 10.25 22.17 7.15
CA GLN A 201 9.64 20.85 7.41
C GLN A 201 10.56 19.88 8.16
N GLY A 202 11.81 20.26 8.40
CA GLY A 202 12.80 19.48 9.13
C GLY A 202 13.76 20.39 9.88
N MET A 203 14.60 19.79 10.73
CA MET A 203 15.62 20.50 11.48
C MET A 203 16.75 21.00 10.57
N ALA A 204 17.31 22.17 10.86
CA ALA A 204 18.47 22.71 10.15
C ALA A 204 19.79 21.97 10.50
N LYS A 205 19.86 21.41 11.71
CA LYS A 205 20.98 20.62 12.20
C LYS A 205 20.49 19.22 12.53
N THR A 206 21.21 18.19 12.09
CA THR A 206 20.95 16.82 12.52
C THR A 206 21.56 16.62 13.91
N PRO A 207 20.80 16.10 14.90
CA PRO A 207 21.33 15.78 16.21
C PRO A 207 22.48 14.78 16.15
N ALA A 208 23.26 14.72 17.23
CA ALA A 208 24.36 13.76 17.34
C ALA A 208 23.85 12.32 17.28
N ALA A 209 24.71 11.41 16.83
CA ALA A 209 24.37 10.00 16.74
C ALA A 209 24.07 9.41 18.12
N THR A 210 23.09 8.53 18.18
CA THR A 210 22.77 7.73 19.38
C THR A 210 22.74 6.25 19.00
N PRO A 211 22.80 5.32 19.98
CA PRO A 211 22.62 3.90 19.70
C PRO A 211 21.29 3.62 19.01
N VAL A 212 21.29 2.69 18.07
CA VAL A 212 20.07 2.17 17.42
C VAL A 212 19.28 1.37 18.47
N PRO A 213 17.97 1.59 18.65
CA PRO A 213 17.14 0.76 19.51
C PRO A 213 17.12 -0.69 19.04
N GLU A 214 17.15 -1.66 19.97
CA GLU A 214 17.15 -3.10 19.63
C GLU A 214 15.95 -3.53 18.77
N THR A 215 14.84 -2.79 18.88
CA THR A 215 13.60 -3.08 18.17
C THR A 215 13.69 -2.73 16.69
N LEU A 216 14.56 -1.78 16.32
CA LEU A 216 14.72 -1.22 14.98
C LEU A 216 15.93 -1.83 14.26
N ASP A 217 15.69 -2.38 13.07
CA ASP A 217 16.77 -2.68 12.13
C ASP A 217 17.07 -1.45 11.28
N TRP A 218 18.20 -0.79 11.59
CA TRP A 218 18.56 0.47 10.94
C TRP A 218 19.04 0.29 9.50
N ASP A 219 19.67 -0.83 9.17
CA ASP A 219 20.10 -1.13 7.81
C ASP A 219 18.88 -1.31 6.91
N LEU A 220 17.90 -2.08 7.36
CA LEU A 220 16.62 -2.22 6.64
C LEU A 220 15.83 -0.91 6.55
N TRP A 221 15.87 -0.08 7.60
CA TRP A 221 15.23 1.25 7.57
C TRP A 221 15.88 2.17 6.52
N LEU A 222 17.21 2.19 6.42
CA LEU A 222 17.92 2.94 5.39
C LEU A 222 17.63 2.36 4.00
N GLY A 223 17.60 1.03 3.88
CA GLY A 223 17.31 0.32 2.64
C GLY A 223 18.34 0.64 1.55
N GLY A 224 17.97 1.52 0.61
CA GLY A 224 18.85 2.00 -0.47
C GLY A 224 19.40 3.42 -0.25
N ALA A 225 19.05 4.06 0.86
CA ALA A 225 19.53 5.41 1.16
C ALA A 225 21.02 5.41 1.55
N ALA A 226 21.70 6.54 1.34
CA ALA A 226 23.06 6.73 1.83
C ALA A 226 23.12 6.50 3.34
N MET A 227 24.15 5.80 3.82
CA MET A 227 24.34 5.52 5.23
C MET A 227 24.34 6.82 6.03
N ARG A 228 23.54 6.85 7.09
CA ARG A 228 23.52 7.92 8.08
C ARG A 228 23.48 7.28 9.47
N PRO A 229 24.22 7.80 10.46
CA PRO A 229 24.06 7.35 11.84
C PRO A 229 22.62 7.53 12.31
N PHE A 230 22.13 6.59 13.11
CA PHE A 230 20.87 6.76 13.81
C PHE A 230 20.99 7.88 14.86
N THR A 231 19.91 8.62 15.05
CA THR A 231 19.76 9.53 16.18
C THR A 231 18.32 9.51 16.67
N ALA A 232 18.16 9.39 17.99
CA ALA A 232 16.86 9.49 18.66
C ALA A 232 16.38 10.95 18.80
N GLY A 233 17.22 11.92 18.46
CA GLY A 233 16.99 13.32 18.73
C GLY A 233 17.70 13.82 19.98
N ASP A 234 17.67 15.13 20.16
CA ASP A 234 18.09 15.87 21.35
C ASP A 234 16.96 16.81 21.81
N ALA A 235 17.21 17.65 22.81
CA ALA A 235 16.19 18.59 23.31
C ALA A 235 15.69 19.55 22.21
N ASP A 236 16.54 19.93 21.26
CA ASP A 236 16.16 20.78 20.13
C ASP A 236 15.21 20.03 19.19
N TYR A 237 15.47 18.73 18.95
CA TYR A 237 14.54 17.85 18.22
C TYR A 237 13.20 17.71 18.92
N ASP A 238 13.20 17.49 20.24
CA ASP A 238 11.96 17.36 21.00
C ASP A 238 11.13 18.64 20.93
N GLN A 239 11.76 19.80 21.09
CA GLN A 239 11.10 21.10 20.93
C GLN A 239 10.56 21.28 19.49
N PHE A 240 11.35 20.93 18.48
CA PHE A 240 10.91 20.99 17.08
C PHE A 240 9.67 20.13 16.83
N VAL A 241 9.63 18.90 17.37
CA VAL A 241 8.47 18.01 17.26
C VAL A 241 7.26 18.60 17.98
N MET A 242 7.43 19.13 19.20
CA MET A 242 6.34 19.77 19.95
C MET A 242 5.76 20.96 19.20
N ASP A 243 6.62 21.86 18.69
CA ASP A 243 6.18 23.02 17.91
C ASP A 243 5.44 22.61 16.64
N ARG A 244 5.84 21.50 16.00
CA ARG A 244 5.15 20.97 14.82
C ARG A 244 3.76 20.46 15.16
N VAL A 245 3.62 19.74 16.27
CA VAL A 245 2.32 19.21 16.75
C VAL A 245 1.40 20.37 17.16
N MET A 246 1.90 21.34 17.91
CA MET A 246 1.11 22.48 18.39
C MET A 246 0.67 23.41 17.25
N ARG A 247 1.53 23.66 16.26
CA ARG A 247 1.14 24.39 15.03
C ARG A 247 0.06 23.68 14.23
N GLY A 248 0.03 22.34 14.26
CA GLY A 248 -1.04 21.55 13.63
C GLY A 248 -2.39 21.64 14.35
N ARG A 249 -2.41 21.95 15.65
CA ARG A 249 -3.63 22.09 16.46
C ARG A 249 -4.22 23.50 16.48
N ALA A 250 -3.37 24.53 16.34
CA ALA A 250 -3.82 25.92 16.32
C ALA A 250 -4.43 26.35 14.97
N ALA A 251 -4.34 25.50 13.94
CA ALA A 251 -4.85 25.75 12.59
C ALA A 251 -6.11 24.91 12.25
N GLY A 252 -6.77 24.34 13.26
CA GLY A 252 -8.00 23.56 13.14
C GLY A 252 -9.19 24.29 13.73
#